data_AF-A0A959KLQ7-F1
#
_entry.id   AF-A0A959KLQ7-F1
#
_cell.length_a   1.000
_cell.length_b   1.000
_cell.length_c   1.000
_cell.angle_alpha   90.00
_cell.angle_beta   90.00
_cell.angle_gamma   90.00
#
_symmetry.space_group_name_H-M   'P 1'
#
loop_
_entity.id
_entity.type
_entity.pdbx_description
1 polymer ?
#
loop_
_entity_poly.entity_id
_entity_poly.type
_entity_poly.pdbx_seq_one_letter_code
_entity_poly.pdbx_strand_id
1 'polypeptide(L)'
;MDLEVMHMKNLLLPITVIILSMMGLSGQDCQYEKYFYWTSMAQIDFSEGDFEEARREFRIAFSTTEFPLGADLGVALETAIRTRDTTWAEEMSIALAKGGIPLIYFDSLRNYPWYEHFAADFDQYDHFYETQYNLELRVRFMELVLADSLFNEDYHSWRKGEREMTLEELIAGAKGISTGLQVLIDAYGFP
;
A
#
# COMPACT_ATOMS: atom_id res chain seq x y z
N MET A 1 -14.68 -25.75 -57.81
CA MET A 1 -13.68 -24.74 -57.44
C MET A 1 -13.98 -24.31 -56.01
N ASP A 2 -14.08 -25.30 -55.09
CA ASP A 2 -14.91 -25.14 -53.88
C ASP A 2 -14.39 -25.92 -52.66
N LEU A 3 -13.08 -26.20 -52.60
CA LEU A 3 -12.45 -26.79 -51.40
C LEU A 3 -11.38 -25.88 -50.79
N GLU A 4 -10.68 -25.06 -51.57
CA GLU A 4 -9.66 -24.13 -51.02
C GLU A 4 -10.28 -22.91 -50.33
N VAL A 5 -11.43 -22.40 -50.80
CA VAL A 5 -12.06 -21.20 -50.23
C VAL A 5 -12.71 -21.47 -48.86
N MET A 6 -13.15 -22.71 -48.61
CA MET A 6 -13.82 -23.08 -47.36
C MET A 6 -12.81 -23.23 -46.21
N HIS A 7 -11.60 -23.70 -46.50
CA HIS A 7 -10.57 -23.91 -45.47
C HIS A 7 -9.94 -22.60 -44.98
N MET A 8 -9.89 -21.58 -45.86
CA MET A 8 -9.32 -20.27 -45.55
C MET A 8 -10.22 -19.42 -44.63
N LYS A 9 -11.55 -19.54 -44.74
CA LYS A 9 -12.51 -18.84 -43.85
C LYS A 9 -12.52 -19.39 -42.42
N ASN A 10 -12.22 -20.68 -42.24
CA ASN A 10 -12.18 -21.32 -40.92
C ASN A 10 -10.85 -21.17 -40.19
N LEU A 11 -9.77 -20.76 -40.86
CA LEU A 11 -8.51 -20.38 -40.20
C LEU A 11 -8.48 -18.91 -39.76
N LEU A 12 -9.22 -18.03 -40.45
CA LEU A 12 -9.30 -16.61 -40.10
C LEU A 12 -9.95 -16.36 -38.74
N LEU A 13 -10.96 -17.16 -38.37
CA LEU A 13 -11.68 -17.05 -37.10
C LEU A 13 -10.82 -17.35 -35.86
N PRO A 14 -10.09 -18.48 -35.78
CA PRO A 14 -9.21 -18.74 -34.64
C PRO A 14 -8.04 -17.75 -34.58
N ILE A 15 -7.52 -17.28 -35.72
CA ILE A 15 -6.44 -16.27 -35.74
C ILE A 15 -6.95 -14.92 -35.22
N THR A 16 -8.16 -14.48 -35.59
CA THR A 16 -8.74 -13.24 -35.05
C THR A 16 -9.06 -13.34 -33.56
N VAL A 17 -9.51 -14.49 -33.07
CA VAL A 17 -9.76 -14.72 -31.63
C VAL A 17 -8.44 -14.69 -30.83
N ILE A 18 -7.35 -15.23 -31.36
CA ILE A 18 -6.02 -15.21 -30.72
C ILE A 18 -5.42 -13.79 -30.69
N ILE A 19 -5.59 -13.01 -31.77
CA ILE A 19 -5.11 -11.63 -31.81
C ILE A 19 -5.93 -10.73 -30.87
N LEU A 20 -7.26 -10.92 -30.79
CA LEU A 20 -8.09 -10.18 -29.83
C LEU A 20 -7.78 -10.53 -28.37
N SER A 21 -7.46 -11.79 -28.06
CA SER A 21 -7.10 -12.18 -26.69
C SER A 21 -5.70 -11.68 -26.29
N MET A 22 -4.77 -11.47 -27.24
CA MET A 22 -3.49 -10.82 -26.96
C MET A 22 -3.61 -9.30 -26.72
N MET A 23 -4.62 -8.63 -27.29
CA MET A 23 -4.89 -7.21 -26.99
C MET A 23 -5.51 -7.00 -25.60
N GLY A 24 -6.09 -8.04 -24.99
CA GLY A 24 -6.58 -8.04 -23.61
C GLY A 24 -5.52 -8.41 -22.56
N LEU A 25 -4.30 -8.71 -22.99
CA LEU A 25 -3.13 -8.98 -22.13
C LEU A 25 -2.29 -7.73 -21.88
N SER A 26 -2.86 -6.52 -21.98
CA SER A 26 -2.38 -5.45 -21.13
C SER A 26 -2.69 -5.89 -19.71
N GLY A 27 -1.74 -6.60 -19.08
CA GLY A 27 -1.71 -6.71 -17.62
C GLY A 27 -1.99 -5.31 -17.10
N GLN A 28 -2.94 -5.18 -16.17
CA GLN A 28 -3.28 -3.90 -15.55
C GLN A 28 -1.98 -3.13 -15.39
N ASP A 29 -1.83 -2.00 -16.11
CA ASP A 29 -0.68 -1.12 -15.95
C ASP A 29 -0.59 -0.92 -14.44
N CYS A 30 0.42 -1.55 -13.82
CA CYS A 30 0.49 -1.57 -12.38
C CYS A 30 0.81 -0.13 -12.04
N GLN A 31 -0.21 0.65 -11.64
CA GLN A 31 -0.06 2.07 -11.34
C GLN A 31 1.07 2.30 -10.33
N TYR A 32 1.36 1.25 -9.55
CA TYR A 32 2.42 1.22 -8.57
C TYR A 32 3.83 0.90 -9.09
N GLU A 33 4.03 0.42 -10.32
CA GLU A 33 5.39 0.11 -10.82
C GLU A 33 6.27 1.38 -10.85
N LYS A 34 5.76 2.45 -11.48
CA LYS A 34 6.46 3.74 -11.50
C LYS A 34 6.56 4.36 -10.12
N TYR A 35 5.49 4.25 -9.32
CA TYR A 35 5.48 4.72 -7.94
C TYR A 35 6.62 4.08 -7.15
N PHE A 36 6.71 2.75 -7.13
CA PHE A 36 7.73 2.01 -6.37
C PHE A 36 9.14 2.30 -6.86
N TYR A 37 9.33 2.44 -8.16
CA TYR A 37 10.63 2.86 -8.69
C TYR A 37 11.05 4.21 -8.10
N TRP A 38 10.20 5.23 -8.18
CA TRP A 38 10.53 6.57 -7.72
C TRP A 38 10.60 6.69 -6.20
N THR A 39 9.76 6.00 -5.44
CA THR A 39 9.91 6.00 -3.97
C THR A 39 11.16 5.27 -3.52
N SER A 40 11.55 4.18 -4.20
CA SER A 40 12.80 3.47 -3.89
C SER A 40 14.02 4.36 -4.14
N MET A 41 14.05 5.08 -5.26
CA MET A 41 15.11 6.05 -5.54
C MET A 41 15.12 7.18 -4.49
N ALA A 42 13.95 7.73 -4.16
CA ALA A 42 13.85 8.81 -3.18
C ALA A 42 14.32 8.38 -1.79
N GLN A 43 14.04 7.13 -1.39
CA GLN A 43 14.53 6.57 -0.14
C GLN A 43 16.05 6.37 -0.13
N ILE A 44 16.65 5.97 -1.25
CA ILE A 44 18.10 5.87 -1.41
C ILE A 44 18.73 7.26 -1.23
N ASP A 45 18.27 8.26 -1.97
CA ASP A 45 18.80 9.62 -1.91
C ASP A 45 18.62 10.24 -0.51
N PHE A 46 17.47 10.00 0.12
CA PHE A 46 17.23 10.41 1.51
C PHE A 46 18.25 9.78 2.47
N SER A 47 18.54 8.49 2.30
CA SER A 47 19.51 7.77 3.14
C SER A 47 20.95 8.23 2.93
N GLU A 48 21.27 8.69 1.72
CA GLU A 48 22.57 9.27 1.36
C GLU A 48 22.70 10.76 1.74
N GLY A 49 21.59 11.39 2.16
CA GLY A 49 21.52 12.78 2.58
C GLY A 49 21.29 13.78 1.44
N ASP A 50 21.00 13.30 0.22
CA ASP A 50 20.59 14.13 -0.90
C ASP A 50 19.10 14.45 -0.83
N PHE A 51 18.73 15.31 0.13
CA PHE A 51 17.33 15.62 0.40
C PHE A 51 16.63 16.40 -0.73
N GLU A 52 17.40 17.12 -1.57
CA GLU A 52 16.83 17.84 -2.71
C GLU A 52 16.43 16.88 -3.82
N GLU A 53 17.27 15.88 -4.10
CA GLU A 53 16.94 14.85 -5.08
C GLU A 53 15.82 13.93 -4.57
N ALA A 54 15.89 13.49 -3.31
CA ALA A 54 14.81 12.74 -2.67
C ALA A 54 13.46 13.48 -2.77
N ARG A 55 13.45 14.80 -2.55
CA ARG A 55 12.25 15.63 -2.71
C ARG A 55 11.73 15.59 -4.13
N ARG A 56 12.61 15.76 -5.13
CA ARG A 56 12.24 15.73 -6.56
C ARG A 56 11.59 14.39 -6.89
N GLU A 57 12.15 13.29 -6.41
CA GLU A 57 11.70 11.95 -6.73
C GLU A 57 10.41 11.56 -6.01
N PHE A 58 10.23 11.91 -4.73
CA PHE A 58 8.95 11.75 -4.05
C PHE A 58 7.83 12.52 -4.77
N ARG A 59 8.09 13.75 -5.22
CA ARG A 59 7.10 14.53 -5.99
C ARG A 59 6.73 13.83 -7.31
N ILE A 60 7.68 13.19 -7.98
CA ILE A 60 7.39 12.39 -9.18
C ILE A 60 6.56 11.16 -8.79
N ALA A 61 6.95 10.40 -7.77
CA ALA A 61 6.23 9.23 -7.29
C ALA A 61 4.76 9.55 -6.97
N PHE A 62 4.53 10.63 -6.22
CA PHE A 62 3.19 11.03 -5.80
C PHE A 62 2.35 11.63 -6.92
N SER A 63 2.96 11.95 -8.07
CA SER A 63 2.22 12.31 -9.28
C SER A 63 1.69 11.11 -10.07
N THR A 64 2.17 9.88 -9.77
CA THR A 64 1.77 8.67 -10.50
C THR A 64 0.71 7.83 -9.78
N THR A 65 0.31 8.19 -8.56
CA THR A 65 -0.74 7.50 -7.81
C THR A 65 -1.60 8.50 -7.04
N GLU A 66 -2.89 8.18 -6.89
CA GLU A 66 -3.80 8.93 -6.02
C GLU A 66 -3.59 8.58 -4.54
N PHE A 67 -3.00 7.42 -4.25
CA PHE A 67 -2.83 6.88 -2.90
C PHE A 67 -1.38 6.50 -2.61
N PRO A 68 -0.53 7.48 -2.26
CA PRO A 68 0.80 7.21 -1.71
C PRO A 68 0.72 6.40 -0.41
N LEU A 69 1.70 5.54 -0.19
CA LEU A 69 1.80 4.74 1.04
C LEU A 69 2.20 5.62 2.23
N GLY A 70 1.62 5.35 3.39
CA GLY A 70 1.87 6.13 4.61
C GLY A 70 3.35 6.16 5.04
N ALA A 71 4.09 5.07 4.83
CA ALA A 71 5.53 5.03 5.12
C ALA A 71 6.32 6.00 4.22
N ASP A 72 6.00 6.02 2.92
CA ASP A 72 6.64 6.92 1.96
C ASP A 72 6.28 8.39 2.23
N LEU A 73 5.01 8.66 2.58
CA LEU A 73 4.58 9.99 3.04
C LEU A 73 5.33 10.45 4.30
N GLY A 74 5.63 9.54 5.22
CA GLY A 74 6.42 9.83 6.42
C GLY A 74 7.84 10.28 6.08
N VAL A 75 8.51 9.56 5.16
CA VAL A 75 9.86 9.94 4.70
C VAL A 75 9.81 11.23 3.88
N ALA A 76 8.78 11.43 3.05
CA ALA A 76 8.58 12.65 2.29
C ALA A 76 8.36 13.87 3.20
N LEU A 77 7.61 13.72 4.30
CA LEU A 77 7.46 14.77 5.32
C LEU A 77 8.80 15.13 5.96
N GLU A 78 9.62 14.14 6.33
CA GLU A 78 10.96 14.43 6.85
C GLU A 78 11.83 15.12 5.79
N THR A 79 11.77 14.67 4.54
CA THR A 79 12.46 15.29 3.40
C THR A 79 12.05 16.75 3.22
N ALA A 80 10.75 17.06 3.30
CA ALA A 80 10.23 18.41 3.22
C ALA A 80 10.77 19.30 4.35
N ILE A 81 10.85 18.77 5.57
CA ILE A 81 11.44 19.44 6.72
C ILE A 81 12.93 19.74 6.49
N ARG A 82 13.70 18.75 6.00
CA ARG A 82 15.15 18.89 5.74
C ARG A 82 15.44 19.93 4.66
N THR A 83 14.61 19.98 3.61
CA THR A 83 14.70 20.96 2.51
C THR A 83 14.04 22.30 2.84
N ARG A 84 13.43 22.45 4.03
CA ARG A 84 12.70 23.65 4.48
C ARG A 84 11.53 24.03 3.57
N ASP A 85 10.95 23.05 2.88
CA ASP A 85 9.78 23.22 2.03
C ASP A 85 8.51 23.20 2.90
N THR A 86 8.21 24.34 3.52
CA THR A 86 7.12 24.45 4.51
C THR A 86 5.74 24.09 3.94
N THR A 87 5.46 24.48 2.70
CA THR A 87 4.18 24.15 2.03
C THR A 87 4.07 22.66 1.80
N TRP A 88 5.14 22.03 1.30
CA TRP A 88 5.11 20.59 1.06
C TRP A 88 5.05 19.78 2.36
N ALA A 89 5.69 20.24 3.44
CA ALA A 89 5.59 19.61 4.75
C ALA A 89 4.15 19.62 5.29
N GLU A 90 3.43 20.73 5.10
CA GLU A 90 2.01 20.82 5.45
C GLU A 90 1.17 19.86 4.58
N GLU A 91 1.39 19.83 3.27
CA GLU A 91 0.69 18.92 2.34
C GLU A 91 0.88 17.44 2.73
N MET A 92 2.10 17.03 3.07
CA MET A 92 2.38 15.65 3.51
C MET A 92 1.74 15.35 4.86
N SER A 93 1.71 16.32 5.78
CA SER A 93 1.06 16.16 7.08
C SER A 93 -0.46 15.99 6.93
N ILE A 94 -1.09 16.76 6.04
CA ILE A 94 -2.51 16.62 5.69
C ILE A 94 -2.79 15.25 5.06
N ALA A 95 -1.94 14.80 4.13
CA ALA A 95 -2.08 13.48 3.50
C ALA A 95 -1.99 12.34 4.54
N LEU A 96 -1.03 12.42 5.47
CA LEU A 96 -0.90 11.47 6.57
C LEU A 96 -2.14 11.50 7.50
N ALA A 97 -2.63 12.69 7.87
CA ALA A 97 -3.82 12.84 8.70
C ALA A 97 -5.06 12.22 8.03
N LYS A 98 -5.27 12.48 6.73
CA LYS A 98 -6.33 11.85 5.93
C LYS A 98 -6.17 10.33 5.78
N GLY A 99 -4.95 9.82 5.96
CA GLY A 99 -4.64 8.39 6.04
C GLY A 99 -4.88 7.77 7.43
N GLY A 100 -5.36 8.55 8.41
CA GLY A 100 -5.70 8.08 9.75
C GLY A 100 -4.55 8.16 10.76
N ILE A 101 -3.52 8.96 10.49
CA ILE A 101 -2.43 9.21 11.46
C ILE A 101 -2.93 10.22 12.51
N PRO A 102 -2.91 9.89 13.82
CA PRO A 102 -3.48 10.73 14.87
C PRO A 102 -2.67 12.00 15.12
N LEU A 103 -3.32 13.07 15.57
CA LEU A 103 -2.71 14.39 15.80
C LEU A 103 -1.44 14.33 16.68
N ILE A 104 -1.42 13.45 17.68
CA ILE A 104 -0.29 13.27 18.59
C ILE A 104 1.02 12.91 17.86
N TYR A 105 0.94 12.26 16.70
CA TYR A 105 2.10 11.95 15.88
C TYR A 105 2.83 13.22 15.41
N PHE A 106 2.09 14.30 15.21
CA PHE A 106 2.60 15.57 14.68
C PHE A 106 3.08 16.53 15.78
N ASP A 107 3.07 16.14 17.07
CA ASP A 107 3.44 17.02 18.18
C ASP A 107 4.87 17.57 18.08
N SER A 108 5.78 16.82 17.45
CA SER A 108 7.15 17.26 17.17
C SER A 108 7.22 18.45 16.20
N LEU A 109 6.14 18.73 15.48
CA LEU A 109 6.04 19.76 14.45
C LEU A 109 5.34 21.04 14.94
N ARG A 110 5.00 21.14 16.24
CA ARG A 110 4.31 22.31 16.83
C ARG A 110 4.98 23.67 16.60
N ASN A 111 6.29 23.68 16.34
CA ASN A 111 7.05 24.91 16.12
C ASN A 111 7.08 25.36 14.65
N TYR A 112 6.48 24.61 13.73
CA TYR A 112 6.40 25.02 12.32
C TYR A 112 5.23 25.99 12.10
N PRO A 113 5.39 27.04 11.27
CA PRO A 113 4.36 28.07 11.09
C PRO A 113 3.00 27.56 10.63
N TRP A 114 2.97 26.46 9.87
CA TRP A 114 1.75 25.86 9.34
C TRP A 114 1.01 24.98 10.37
N TYR A 115 1.66 24.58 11.46
CA TYR A 115 1.10 23.59 12.39
C TYR A 115 -0.20 24.06 13.06
N GLU A 116 -0.29 25.33 13.45
CA GLU A 116 -1.49 25.86 14.10
C GLU A 116 -2.72 25.74 13.20
N HIS A 117 -2.56 26.02 11.90
CA HIS A 117 -3.63 25.85 10.91
C HIS A 117 -3.97 24.38 10.69
N PHE A 118 -2.96 23.54 10.47
CA PHE A 118 -3.11 22.09 10.33
C PHE A 118 -3.86 21.47 11.51
N ALA A 119 -3.49 21.82 12.75
CA ALA A 119 -4.10 21.27 13.96
C ALA A 119 -5.54 21.76 14.15
N ALA A 120 -5.84 23.01 13.77
CA ALA A 120 -7.20 23.56 13.84
C ALA A 120 -8.17 22.85 12.88
N ASP A 121 -7.68 22.39 11.72
CA ASP A 121 -8.47 21.68 10.72
C ASP A 121 -8.42 20.15 10.87
N PHE A 122 -7.76 19.62 11.90
CA PHE A 122 -7.49 18.19 12.04
C PHE A 122 -8.76 17.33 12.04
N ASP A 123 -9.83 17.78 12.72
CA ASP A 123 -11.11 17.08 12.75
C ASP A 123 -11.70 16.84 11.35
N GLN A 124 -11.40 17.73 10.38
CA GLN A 124 -11.85 17.55 9.00
C GLN A 124 -11.07 16.43 8.29
N TYR A 125 -9.78 16.29 8.58
CA TYR A 125 -8.94 15.23 8.03
C TYR A 125 -9.28 13.87 8.63
N ASP A 126 -9.56 13.83 9.94
CA ASP A 126 -10.02 12.63 10.62
C ASP A 126 -11.41 12.20 10.09
N HIS A 127 -12.34 13.14 9.91
CA HIS A 127 -13.63 12.85 9.29
C HIS A 127 -13.49 12.33 7.85
N PHE A 128 -12.55 12.87 7.07
CA PHE A 128 -12.23 12.32 5.75
C PHE A 128 -11.78 10.86 5.86
N TYR A 129 -10.88 10.56 6.79
CA TYR A 129 -10.41 9.20 7.03
C TYR A 129 -11.58 8.25 7.38
N GLU A 130 -12.44 8.64 8.32
CA GLU A 130 -13.58 7.81 8.75
C GLU A 130 -14.61 7.56 7.64
N THR A 131 -14.79 8.52 6.73
CA THR A 131 -15.80 8.42 5.67
C THR A 131 -15.30 7.77 4.38
N GLN A 132 -13.99 7.86 4.09
CA GLN A 132 -13.42 7.31 2.86
C GLN A 132 -12.83 5.91 3.04
N TYR A 133 -12.49 5.51 4.26
CA TYR A 133 -11.86 4.21 4.51
C TYR A 133 -12.78 3.27 5.30
N ASN A 134 -12.66 1.97 5.00
CA ASN A 134 -13.35 0.94 5.75
C ASN A 134 -12.60 0.63 7.05
N LEU A 135 -12.98 1.32 8.13
CA LEU A 135 -12.35 1.17 9.45
C LEU A 135 -12.52 -0.25 10.01
N GLU A 136 -13.64 -0.90 9.74
CA GLU A 136 -13.87 -2.28 10.18
C GLU A 136 -12.89 -3.23 9.51
N LEU A 137 -12.72 -3.14 8.19
CA LEU A 137 -11.72 -3.91 7.45
C LEU A 137 -10.32 -3.68 8.03
N ARG A 138 -9.93 -2.42 8.27
CA ARG A 138 -8.64 -2.11 8.88
C ARG A 138 -8.45 -2.81 10.22
N VAL A 139 -9.41 -2.68 11.14
CA VAL A 139 -9.33 -3.28 12.47
C VAL A 139 -9.16 -4.80 12.36
N ARG A 140 -10.03 -5.46 11.58
CA ARG A 140 -9.99 -6.91 11.44
C ARG A 140 -8.73 -7.40 10.72
N PHE A 141 -8.23 -6.63 9.75
CA PHE A 141 -6.96 -6.93 9.08
C PHE A 141 -5.77 -6.81 10.05
N MET A 142 -5.73 -5.75 10.87
CA MET A 142 -4.67 -5.58 11.88
C MET A 142 -4.71 -6.67 12.95
N GLU A 143 -5.90 -7.10 13.38
CA GLU A 143 -6.07 -8.24 14.28
C GLU A 143 -5.54 -9.53 13.66
N LEU A 144 -5.81 -9.77 12.37
CA LEU A 144 -5.29 -10.93 11.65
C LEU A 144 -3.76 -10.90 11.53
N VAL A 145 -3.17 -9.75 11.18
CA VAL A 145 -1.72 -9.56 11.10
C VAL A 145 -1.06 -9.81 12.45
N LEU A 146 -1.65 -9.30 13.54
CA LEU A 146 -1.16 -9.54 14.89
C LEU A 146 -1.23 -11.03 15.24
N ALA A 147 -2.36 -11.69 14.95
CA ALA A 147 -2.52 -13.12 15.19
C ALA A 147 -1.49 -13.96 14.40
N ASP A 148 -1.24 -13.61 13.14
CA ASP A 148 -0.25 -14.28 12.30
C ASP A 148 1.17 -14.06 12.83
N SER A 149 1.51 -12.83 13.22
CA SER A 149 2.81 -12.50 13.84
C SER A 149 3.06 -13.32 15.11
N LEU A 150 2.08 -13.38 16.02
CA LEU A 150 2.19 -14.14 17.27
C LEU A 150 2.30 -15.64 16.99
N PHE A 151 1.51 -16.17 16.06
CA PHE A 151 1.60 -17.57 15.66
C PHE A 151 2.96 -17.90 15.02
N ASN A 152 3.48 -17.02 14.17
CA ASN A 152 4.76 -17.23 13.51
C ASN A 152 5.94 -17.17 14.49
N GLU A 153 5.88 -16.31 15.51
CA GLU A 153 6.83 -16.30 16.62
C GLU A 153 6.80 -17.63 17.38
N ASP A 154 5.60 -18.09 17.78
CA ASP A 154 5.41 -19.36 18.48
C ASP A 154 5.90 -20.55 17.66
N TYR A 155 5.58 -20.58 16.36
CA TYR A 155 6.05 -21.58 15.42
C TYR A 155 7.58 -21.59 15.31
N HIS A 156 8.22 -20.42 15.25
CA HIS A 156 9.67 -20.33 15.20
C HIS A 156 10.34 -20.78 16.50
N SER A 157 9.79 -20.43 17.67
CA SER A 157 10.28 -20.94 18.95
C SER A 157 10.09 -22.45 19.08
N TRP A 158 8.98 -22.99 18.58
CA TRP A 158 8.77 -24.44 18.50
C TRP A 158 9.83 -25.14 17.65
N ARG A 159 10.13 -24.62 16.45
CA ARG A 159 11.18 -25.18 15.60
C ARG A 159 12.57 -25.16 16.25
N LYS A 160 12.82 -24.20 17.13
CA LYS A 160 14.08 -24.09 17.89
C LYS A 160 14.11 -24.96 19.15
N GLY A 161 12.99 -25.59 19.51
CA GLY A 161 12.85 -26.32 20.77
C GLY A 161 12.77 -25.42 22.01
N GLU A 162 12.53 -24.13 21.82
CA GLU A 162 12.38 -23.13 22.90
C GLU A 162 10.98 -23.15 23.49
N ARG A 163 10.00 -23.70 22.76
CA ARG A 163 8.60 -23.83 23.16
C ARG A 163 8.05 -25.18 22.69
N GLU A 164 7.32 -25.88 23.55
CA GLU A 164 6.57 -27.06 23.12
C GLU A 164 5.23 -26.65 22.52
N MET A 165 4.87 -27.30 21.42
CA MET A 165 3.57 -27.20 20.75
C MET A 165 3.21 -28.56 20.17
N THR A 166 1.95 -28.92 20.27
CA THR A 166 1.36 -30.10 19.65
C THR A 166 1.12 -29.87 18.16
N LEU A 167 0.99 -30.96 17.40
CA LEU A 167 0.61 -30.89 15.99
C LEU A 167 -0.78 -30.25 15.84
N GLU A 168 -1.70 -30.55 16.76
CA GLU A 168 -3.04 -29.98 16.79
C GLU A 168 -3.02 -28.46 16.98
N GLU A 169 -2.19 -27.94 17.87
CA GLU A 169 -2.03 -26.49 18.07
C GLU A 169 -1.44 -25.80 16.82
N LEU A 170 -0.45 -26.42 16.18
CA LEU A 170 0.13 -25.92 14.94
C LEU A 170 -0.89 -25.86 13.80
N ILE A 171 -1.68 -26.93 13.62
CA ILE A 171 -2.74 -26.99 12.62
C ILE A 171 -3.83 -25.96 12.94
N ALA A 172 -4.25 -25.85 14.19
CA ALA A 172 -5.29 -24.92 14.62
C ALA A 172 -4.87 -23.46 14.38
N GLY A 173 -3.63 -23.10 14.72
CA GLY A 173 -3.10 -21.76 14.50
C GLY A 173 -3.06 -21.39 13.02
N ALA A 174 -2.44 -22.23 12.18
CA ALA A 174 -2.36 -22.00 10.73
C ALA A 174 -3.76 -21.95 10.07
N LYS A 175 -4.68 -22.82 10.51
CA LYS A 175 -6.08 -22.82 10.04
C LYS A 175 -6.80 -21.54 10.46
N GLY A 176 -6.55 -21.05 11.68
CA GLY A 176 -7.11 -19.80 12.18
C GLY A 176 -6.76 -18.62 11.29
N ILE A 177 -5.47 -18.46 10.95
CA ILE A 177 -4.99 -17.38 10.07
C ILE A 177 -5.58 -17.49 8.67
N SER A 178 -5.47 -18.66 8.03
CA SER A 178 -6.00 -18.86 6.67
C SER A 178 -7.52 -18.67 6.59
N THR A 179 -8.27 -19.14 7.59
CA THR A 179 -9.73 -18.91 7.65
C THR A 179 -10.05 -17.44 7.90
N GLY A 180 -9.30 -16.76 8.77
CA GLY A 180 -9.45 -15.33 9.02
C GLY A 180 -9.24 -14.50 7.75
N LEU A 181 -8.19 -14.80 6.99
CA LEU A 181 -7.93 -14.15 5.70
C LEU A 181 -9.07 -14.40 4.72
N GLN A 182 -9.54 -15.64 4.60
CA GLN A 182 -10.65 -15.97 3.71
C GLN A 182 -11.92 -15.20 4.07
N VAL A 183 -12.24 -15.06 5.36
CA VAL A 183 -13.39 -14.26 5.82
C VAL A 183 -13.27 -12.79 5.41
N LEU A 184 -12.07 -12.22 5.45
CA LEU A 184 -11.85 -10.85 4.97
C LEU A 184 -12.03 -10.74 3.45
N ILE A 185 -11.46 -11.69 2.70
CA ILE A 185 -11.59 -11.74 1.23
C ILE A 185 -13.06 -11.88 0.82
N ASP A 186 -13.80 -12.77 1.47
CA ASP A 186 -15.21 -13.01 1.16
C ASP A 186 -16.09 -11.78 1.45
N ALA A 187 -15.74 -11.00 2.49
CA ALA A 187 -16.51 -9.83 2.90
C ALA A 187 -16.15 -8.56 2.12
N TYR A 188 -14.88 -8.39 1.75
CA TYR A 188 -14.34 -7.11 1.27
C TYR A 188 -13.62 -7.19 -0.08
N GLY A 189 -13.43 -8.39 -0.63
CA GLY A 189 -12.58 -8.64 -1.80
C GLY A 189 -11.12 -8.86 -1.41
N PHE A 190 -10.30 -9.19 -2.41
CA PHE A 190 -8.85 -9.25 -2.21
C PHE A 190 -8.33 -7.81 -2.06
N PRO A 191 -7.67 -7.46 -0.94
CA PRO A 191 -7.07 -6.15 -0.78
C PRO A 191 -5.95 -5.89 -1.79
#